data_AF-E4RSV3-F1
#
_entry.id   AF-E4RSV3-F1
#
_cell.length_a   1.000
_cell.length_b   1.000
_cell.length_c   1.000
_cell.angle_alpha   90.00
_cell.angle_beta   90.00
_cell.angle_gamma   90.00
#
_symmetry.space_group_name_H-M   'P 1'
#
loop_
_entity.id
_entity.type
_entity.pdbx_description
1 polymer ?
#
loop_
_entity_poly.entity_id
_entity_poly.type
_entity_poly.pdbx_seq_one_letter_code
_entity_poly.pdbx_strand_id
1 'polypeptide(L)'
;MMPKRYQIKQVVQFTEQTTVPKEQSENPLFDIVQEEIKDNSAYCQELVNKLFRLPYAQLPEFFAHHCNYVADPIKWLNKFEKLIAENEELFVSSTNRSRMIKCYTIIESKRKEIEFTGYKHTLAKIPMQYVNAECEKRYFSFKETKQKVEELKDYTDKIMFLTKEKFDYEQASIDFINPKLPDYSNQCQKEIDQIQHLNRLTNEFSVEQMNKNKNGMPFNKLKINCNINQLVDIFYQLHRELFTDGKPIIDGNINDFVAVIVNSFTDKDGRELNPETVKTMLTPSKTDKRPKPHKRIDIDKML
;
A
#
# COMPACT_ATOMS: atom_id res chain seq x y z
N MET A 1 13.32 -5.60 -60.30
CA MET A 1 12.22 -4.63 -60.48
C MET A 1 12.52 -3.47 -59.52
N MET A 2 12.78 -2.26 -60.00
CA MET A 2 13.09 -1.16 -59.08
C MET A 2 11.90 -0.91 -58.15
N PRO A 3 12.11 -0.77 -56.83
CA PRO A 3 11.02 -0.54 -55.90
C PRO A 3 10.30 0.75 -56.28
N LYS A 4 8.96 0.68 -56.45
CA LYS A 4 8.12 1.89 -56.49
C LYS A 4 8.43 2.70 -55.23
N ARG A 5 9.04 3.87 -55.41
CA ARG A 5 9.33 4.81 -54.33
C ARG A 5 8.13 5.71 -54.18
N TYR A 6 7.35 5.50 -53.11
CA TYR A 6 6.20 6.33 -52.81
C TYR A 6 6.68 7.73 -52.39
N GLN A 7 6.25 8.79 -53.07
CA GLN A 7 6.69 10.14 -52.73
C GLN A 7 6.00 10.60 -51.43
N ILE A 8 6.72 10.56 -50.32
CA ILE A 8 6.23 11.12 -49.06
C ILE A 8 6.26 12.66 -49.13
N LYS A 9 5.16 13.29 -48.72
CA LYS A 9 4.95 14.74 -48.66
C LYS A 9 5.60 15.35 -47.43
N GLN A 10 5.52 14.66 -46.29
CA GLN A 10 6.14 15.10 -45.04
C GLN A 10 6.81 13.94 -44.31
N VAL A 11 7.97 14.26 -43.72
CA VAL A 11 8.75 13.37 -42.86
C VAL A 11 8.35 13.62 -41.40
N VAL A 12 8.16 12.56 -40.62
CA VAL A 12 7.87 12.64 -39.18
C VAL A 12 9.10 12.23 -38.40
N GLN A 13 9.51 13.02 -37.42
CA GLN A 13 10.67 12.69 -36.58
C GLN A 13 10.34 11.58 -35.59
N PHE A 14 10.97 10.41 -35.77
CA PHE A 14 10.92 9.29 -34.84
C PHE A 14 12.00 9.45 -33.77
N THR A 15 11.63 9.28 -32.51
CA THR A 15 12.61 9.35 -31.40
C THR A 15 13.42 8.07 -31.24
N GLU A 16 12.93 6.98 -31.82
CA GLU A 16 13.55 5.67 -31.83
C GLU A 16 13.24 5.01 -33.18
N GLN A 17 14.25 4.41 -33.81
CA GLN A 17 14.13 3.74 -35.10
C GLN A 17 14.34 2.24 -34.92
N THR A 18 13.40 1.45 -35.41
CA THR A 18 13.44 -0.02 -35.39
C THR A 18 14.24 -0.59 -36.55
N THR A 19 15.55 -0.35 -36.55
CA THR A 19 16.45 -0.89 -37.58
C THR A 19 17.22 -2.09 -37.06
N VAL A 20 17.43 -3.09 -37.91
CA VAL A 20 18.27 -4.26 -37.62
C VAL A 20 19.46 -4.31 -38.58
N PRO A 21 20.66 -4.68 -38.10
CA PRO A 21 21.80 -4.97 -38.99
C PRO A 21 21.42 -6.08 -39.98
N LYS A 22 21.92 -6.01 -41.21
CA LYS A 22 21.58 -6.98 -42.25
C LYS A 22 21.92 -8.42 -41.85
N GLU A 23 23.00 -8.63 -41.11
CA GLU A 23 23.40 -9.97 -40.66
C GLU A 23 22.48 -10.54 -39.57
N GLN A 24 21.68 -9.69 -38.92
CA GLN A 24 20.76 -10.04 -37.83
C GLN A 24 19.29 -10.02 -38.29
N SER A 25 19.02 -9.85 -39.60
CA SER A 25 17.67 -9.84 -40.14
C SER A 25 17.10 -11.26 -40.21
N GLU A 26 16.33 -11.62 -39.18
CA GLU A 26 15.61 -12.89 -39.11
C GLU A 26 14.22 -12.82 -39.73
N ASN A 27 13.65 -11.62 -39.88
CA ASN A 27 12.33 -11.43 -40.48
C ASN A 27 12.35 -10.35 -41.57
N PRO A 28 12.92 -10.64 -42.76
CA PRO A 28 13.08 -9.67 -43.84
C PRO A 28 11.77 -9.03 -44.33
N LEU A 29 10.62 -9.65 -44.00
CA LEU A 29 9.31 -9.11 -44.32
C LEU A 29 9.00 -7.85 -43.50
N PHE A 30 9.35 -7.85 -42.21
CA PHE A 30 9.06 -6.74 -41.28
C PHE A 30 10.28 -5.87 -40.98
N ASP A 31 11.46 -6.46 -40.98
CA ASP A 31 12.72 -5.81 -40.62
C ASP A 31 13.01 -4.59 -41.51
N ILE A 32 13.48 -3.51 -40.89
CA ILE A 32 14.07 -2.35 -41.55
C ILE A 32 15.59 -2.48 -41.46
N VAL A 33 16.26 -2.62 -42.59
CA VAL A 33 17.70 -2.89 -42.65
C VAL A 33 18.48 -1.60 -42.39
N GLN A 34 19.33 -1.59 -41.35
CA GLN A 34 20.03 -0.39 -40.86
C GLN A 34 20.91 0.27 -41.93
N GLU A 35 21.57 -0.52 -42.77
CA GLU A 35 22.49 -0.06 -43.82
C GLU A 35 21.77 0.72 -44.93
N GLU A 36 20.45 0.57 -45.04
CA GLU A 36 19.62 1.30 -46.00
C GLU A 36 19.11 2.63 -45.43
N ILE A 37 19.25 2.85 -44.11
CA ILE A 37 18.73 4.01 -43.39
C ILE A 37 19.85 4.99 -43.04
N LYS A 38 19.97 6.05 -43.84
CA LYS A 38 20.99 7.10 -43.63
C LYS A 38 20.54 8.24 -42.72
N ASP A 39 19.23 8.49 -42.69
CA ASP A 39 18.62 9.56 -41.93
C ASP A 39 17.14 9.22 -41.64
N ASN A 40 16.47 10.09 -40.88
CA ASN A 40 15.05 9.91 -40.54
C ASN A 40 14.14 9.94 -41.78
N SER A 41 14.53 10.63 -42.86
CA SER A 41 13.77 10.64 -44.11
C SER A 41 13.79 9.29 -44.79
N ALA A 42 14.96 8.64 -44.84
CA ALA A 42 15.12 7.28 -45.35
C ALA A 42 14.32 6.28 -44.52
N TYR A 43 14.31 6.44 -43.19
CA TYR A 43 13.50 5.61 -42.29
C TYR A 43 12.01 5.74 -42.57
N CYS A 44 11.46 6.96 -42.61
CA CYS A 44 10.05 7.18 -42.95
C CYS A 44 9.70 6.62 -44.33
N GLN A 45 10.59 6.79 -45.31
CA GLN A 45 10.38 6.26 -46.65
C GLN A 45 10.29 4.74 -46.65
N GLU A 46 11.15 4.06 -45.89
CA GLU A 46 11.16 2.60 -45.87
C GLU A 46 9.98 2.02 -45.09
N LEU A 47 9.54 2.66 -44.01
CA LEU A 47 8.30 2.31 -43.34
C LEU A 47 7.09 2.38 -44.29
N VAL A 48 6.98 3.45 -45.08
CA VAL A 48 5.91 3.60 -46.07
C VAL A 48 6.02 2.55 -47.17
N ASN A 49 7.23 2.30 -47.67
CA ASN A 49 7.47 1.28 -48.70
C ASN A 49 7.03 -0.11 -48.21
N LYS A 50 7.45 -0.51 -47.00
CA LYS A 50 7.06 -1.76 -46.37
C LYS A 50 5.56 -1.83 -46.19
N LEU A 51 4.94 -0.76 -45.67
CA LEU A 51 3.51 -0.70 -45.45
C LEU A 51 2.70 -1.00 -46.72
N PHE A 52 3.11 -0.49 -47.88
CA PHE A 52 2.42 -0.76 -49.14
C PHE A 52 2.78 -2.09 -49.79
N ARG A 53 3.99 -2.61 -49.57
CA ARG A 53 4.41 -3.92 -50.09
C ARG A 53 3.84 -5.09 -49.29
N LEU A 54 3.59 -4.90 -48.00
CA LEU A 54 3.13 -5.96 -47.11
C LEU A 54 1.76 -6.50 -47.52
N PRO A 55 1.55 -7.83 -47.46
CA PRO A 55 0.21 -8.40 -47.59
C PRO A 55 -0.74 -7.78 -46.57
N TYR A 56 -1.97 -7.48 -46.97
CA TYR A 56 -2.97 -6.85 -46.10
C TYR A 56 -3.21 -7.63 -44.80
N ALA A 57 -3.13 -8.97 -44.86
CA ALA A 57 -3.29 -9.84 -43.70
C ALA A 57 -2.17 -9.68 -42.66
N GLN A 58 -0.94 -9.34 -43.10
CA GLN A 58 0.29 -9.31 -42.28
C GLN A 58 0.56 -7.94 -41.63
N LEU A 59 -0.36 -6.98 -41.80
CA LEU A 59 -0.25 -5.66 -41.18
C LEU A 59 -0.21 -5.75 -39.64
N PRO A 60 -1.09 -6.51 -38.95
CA PRO A 60 -1.04 -6.63 -37.49
C PRO A 60 0.32 -7.11 -36.98
N GLU A 61 0.90 -8.12 -37.61
CA GLU A 61 2.18 -8.72 -37.27
C GLU A 61 3.34 -7.74 -37.49
N PHE A 62 3.28 -6.91 -38.53
CA PHE A 62 4.25 -5.84 -38.77
C PHE A 62 4.27 -4.82 -37.62
N PHE A 63 3.10 -4.34 -37.19
CA PHE A 63 3.01 -3.41 -36.06
C PHE A 63 3.45 -4.06 -34.75
N ALA A 64 3.05 -5.31 -34.49
CA ALA A 64 3.45 -6.05 -33.31
C ALA A 64 4.97 -6.26 -33.25
N HIS A 65 5.58 -6.62 -34.40
CA HIS A 65 7.02 -6.77 -34.53
C HIS A 65 7.73 -5.49 -34.09
N HIS A 66 7.42 -4.34 -34.68
CA HIS A 66 8.08 -3.09 -34.31
C HIS A 66 7.81 -2.63 -32.87
N CYS A 67 6.60 -2.86 -32.36
CA CYS A 67 6.29 -2.58 -30.96
C CYS A 67 7.13 -3.42 -29.97
N ASN A 68 7.56 -4.62 -30.37
CA ASN A 68 8.45 -5.45 -29.53
C ASN A 68 9.91 -5.00 -29.55
N TYR A 69 10.34 -4.24 -30.57
CA TYR A 69 11.72 -3.75 -30.72
C TYR A 69 11.96 -2.39 -30.07
N VAL A 70 10.93 -1.56 -29.94
CA VAL A 70 11.06 -0.22 -29.36
C VAL A 70 10.89 -0.22 -27.84
N ALA A 71 11.64 0.64 -27.16
CA ALA A 71 11.48 0.87 -25.74
C ALA A 71 10.16 1.56 -25.38
N ASP A 72 9.64 2.44 -26.25
CA ASP A 72 8.35 3.13 -26.08
C ASP A 72 7.41 2.89 -27.26
N PRO A 73 6.63 1.78 -27.22
CA PRO A 73 5.73 1.39 -28.30
C PRO A 73 4.63 2.41 -28.60
N ILE A 74 4.09 3.06 -27.57
CA ILE A 74 3.03 4.08 -27.73
C ILE A 74 3.57 5.27 -28.51
N LYS A 75 4.75 5.76 -28.14
CA LYS A 75 5.36 6.89 -28.82
C LYS A 75 5.71 6.57 -30.26
N TRP A 76 6.21 5.37 -30.54
CA TRP A 76 6.45 4.91 -31.91
C TRP A 76 5.14 4.83 -32.73
N LEU A 77 4.08 4.24 -32.17
CA LEU A 77 2.76 4.17 -32.79
C LEU A 77 2.19 5.57 -33.09
N ASN A 78 2.35 6.54 -32.19
CA ASN A 78 1.95 7.94 -32.39
C ASN A 78 2.68 8.59 -33.58
N LYS A 79 3.98 8.30 -33.73
CA LYS A 79 4.76 8.82 -34.86
C LYS A 79 4.37 8.13 -36.17
N PHE A 80 4.09 6.83 -36.13
CA PHE A 80 3.64 6.09 -37.31
C PHE A 80 2.25 6.55 -37.78
N GLU A 81 1.30 6.73 -36.85
CA GLU A 81 -0.02 7.29 -37.16
C GLU A 81 0.10 8.67 -37.80
N LYS A 82 0.93 9.55 -37.22
CA LYS A 82 1.19 10.87 -37.79
C LYS A 82 1.82 10.77 -39.19
N LEU A 83 2.73 9.83 -39.42
CA LEU A 83 3.34 9.63 -40.74
C LEU A 83 2.28 9.24 -41.78
N ILE A 84 1.30 8.41 -41.42
CA ILE A 84 0.17 8.09 -42.30
C ILE A 84 -0.67 9.36 -42.55
N ALA A 85 -1.05 10.08 -41.50
CA ALA A 85 -1.94 11.24 -41.58
C ALA A 85 -1.35 12.37 -42.47
N GLU A 86 -0.08 12.72 -42.28
CA GLU A 86 0.58 13.77 -43.08
C GLU A 86 0.82 13.36 -44.54
N ASN A 87 0.65 12.06 -44.86
CA ASN A 87 0.82 11.48 -46.18
C ASN A 87 -0.46 10.77 -46.68
N GLU A 88 -1.62 11.19 -46.20
CA GLU A 88 -2.93 10.57 -46.48
C GLU A 88 -3.23 10.49 -48.00
N GLU A 89 -2.76 11.45 -48.79
CA GLU A 89 -2.91 11.49 -50.25
C GLU A 89 -2.39 10.23 -50.96
N LEU A 90 -1.40 9.53 -50.37
CA LEU A 90 -0.87 8.25 -50.86
C LEU A 90 -1.91 7.11 -50.77
N PHE A 91 -2.89 7.24 -49.87
CA PHE A 91 -3.90 6.23 -49.58
C PHE A 91 -5.25 6.54 -50.23
N VAL A 92 -5.56 7.83 -50.44
CA VAL A 92 -6.84 8.30 -51.00
C VAL A 92 -6.98 8.00 -52.49
N SER A 93 -5.88 8.07 -53.25
CA SER A 93 -5.88 7.89 -54.71
C SER A 93 -5.78 6.43 -55.17
N SER A 94 -5.70 5.47 -54.24
CA SER A 94 -5.46 4.05 -54.55
C SER A 94 -6.44 3.13 -53.81
N THR A 95 -6.47 1.84 -54.18
CA THR A 95 -7.19 0.77 -53.44
C THR A 95 -6.70 0.58 -51.99
N ASN A 96 -5.79 1.43 -51.51
CA ASN A 96 -5.18 1.38 -50.18
C ASN A 96 -5.95 2.17 -49.11
N ARG A 97 -7.11 2.75 -49.41
CA ARG A 97 -7.95 3.39 -48.38
C ARG A 97 -8.33 2.42 -47.25
N SER A 98 -8.68 1.18 -47.60
CA SER A 98 -8.94 0.11 -46.63
C SER A 98 -7.70 -0.24 -45.80
N ARG A 99 -6.50 -0.20 -46.41
CA ARG A 99 -5.22 -0.39 -45.72
C ARG A 99 -4.99 0.72 -44.68
N MET A 100 -5.24 1.98 -45.03
CA MET A 100 -5.13 3.10 -44.09
C MET A 100 -6.05 2.92 -42.89
N ILE A 101 -7.33 2.63 -43.13
CA ILE A 101 -8.32 2.38 -42.06
C ILE A 101 -7.84 1.23 -41.17
N LYS A 102 -7.38 0.12 -41.77
CA LYS A 102 -6.85 -1.01 -41.01
C LYS A 102 -5.63 -0.64 -40.17
N CYS A 103 -4.74 0.24 -40.66
CA CYS A 103 -3.61 0.71 -39.87
C CYS A 103 -4.09 1.50 -38.65
N TYR A 104 -5.01 2.45 -38.81
CA TYR A 104 -5.58 3.18 -37.67
C TYR A 104 -6.27 2.23 -36.66
N THR A 105 -7.02 1.24 -37.15
CA THR A 105 -7.64 0.23 -36.27
C THR A 105 -6.59 -0.59 -35.51
N ILE A 106 -5.51 -1.03 -36.17
CA ILE A 106 -4.43 -1.79 -35.52
C ILE A 106 -3.71 -0.91 -34.49
N ILE A 107 -3.38 0.33 -34.86
CA ILE A 107 -2.70 1.29 -33.96
C ILE A 107 -3.53 1.50 -32.70
N GLU A 108 -4.81 1.80 -32.85
CA GLU A 108 -5.70 2.02 -31.71
C GLU A 108 -5.88 0.75 -30.87
N SER A 109 -6.05 -0.41 -31.51
CA SER A 109 -6.13 -1.70 -30.81
C SER A 109 -4.84 -2.01 -30.05
N LYS A 110 -3.67 -1.73 -30.63
CA LYS A 110 -2.37 -1.96 -30.00
C LYS A 110 -2.13 -0.98 -28.86
N ARG A 111 -2.53 0.29 -28.98
CA ARG A 111 -2.49 1.23 -27.85
C ARG A 111 -3.32 0.72 -26.68
N LYS A 112 -4.55 0.27 -26.92
CA LYS A 112 -5.40 -0.32 -25.89
C LYS A 112 -4.77 -1.57 -25.27
N GLU A 113 -4.16 -2.44 -26.06
CA GLU A 113 -3.43 -3.62 -25.58
C GLU A 113 -2.22 -3.24 -24.71
N ILE A 114 -1.44 -2.24 -25.14
CA ILE A 114 -0.25 -1.74 -24.42
C ILE A 114 -0.67 -0.97 -23.16
N GLU A 115 -1.73 -0.18 -23.20
CA GLU A 115 -2.30 0.49 -22.04
C GLU A 115 -2.85 -0.53 -21.05
N PHE A 116 -3.56 -1.56 -21.51
CA PHE A 116 -4.06 -2.64 -20.67
C PHE A 116 -2.93 -3.44 -20.04
N THR A 117 -1.91 -3.84 -20.80
CA THR A 117 -0.73 -4.54 -20.28
C THR A 117 0.15 -3.65 -19.40
N GLY A 118 0.28 -2.35 -19.72
CA GLY A 118 0.96 -1.34 -18.92
C GLY A 118 0.25 -1.07 -17.60
N TYR A 119 -1.09 -1.11 -17.58
CA TYR A 119 -1.90 -1.06 -16.36
C TYR A 119 -1.68 -2.31 -15.51
N LYS A 120 -1.58 -3.50 -16.13
CA LYS A 120 -1.21 -4.75 -15.45
C LYS A 120 0.21 -4.74 -14.86
N HIS A 121 1.18 -4.14 -15.55
CA HIS A 121 2.57 -4.12 -15.11
C HIS A 121 2.92 -2.98 -14.14
N THR A 122 2.18 -1.87 -14.14
CA THR A 122 2.37 -0.80 -13.13
C THR A 122 1.76 -1.14 -11.77
N LEU A 123 0.83 -2.10 -11.72
CA LEU A 123 0.27 -2.65 -10.48
C LEU A 123 0.98 -3.95 -10.03
N ALA A 124 1.56 -4.75 -10.94
CA ALA A 124 2.18 -6.03 -10.58
C ALA A 124 3.68 -5.92 -10.21
N LYS A 125 3.97 -5.57 -8.94
CA LYS A 125 5.25 -5.96 -8.32
C LYS A 125 5.25 -7.42 -7.82
N ILE A 126 4.10 -8.09 -7.84
CA ILE A 126 3.92 -9.44 -7.29
C ILE A 126 3.65 -10.44 -8.42
N PRO A 127 4.23 -11.65 -8.35
CA PRO A 127 3.89 -12.73 -9.26
C PRO A 127 2.38 -13.05 -9.27
N MET A 128 1.81 -13.23 -10.46
CA MET A 128 0.38 -13.55 -10.68
C MET A 128 -0.14 -14.73 -9.84
N GLN A 129 0.74 -15.66 -9.44
CA GLN A 129 0.38 -16.76 -8.54
C GLN A 129 -0.12 -16.33 -7.15
N TYR A 130 0.04 -15.05 -6.78
CA TYR A 130 -0.44 -14.46 -5.53
C TYR A 130 -1.64 -13.52 -5.71
N VAL A 131 -2.12 -13.34 -6.95
CA VAL A 131 -3.29 -12.51 -7.25
C VAL A 131 -4.53 -13.39 -7.23
N ASN A 132 -5.47 -13.11 -6.33
CA ASN A 132 -6.73 -13.84 -6.18
C ASN A 132 -7.72 -13.48 -7.28
N ALA A 133 -7.83 -12.19 -7.60
CA ALA A 133 -8.74 -11.70 -8.63
C ALA A 133 -8.25 -10.36 -9.21
N GLU A 134 -8.76 -10.01 -10.38
CA GLU A 134 -8.46 -8.77 -11.10
C GLU A 134 -9.76 -8.13 -11.62
N CYS A 135 -9.85 -6.81 -11.53
CA CYS A 135 -10.87 -5.99 -12.18
C CYS A 135 -10.21 -4.82 -12.92
N GLU A 136 -10.98 -4.13 -13.77
CA GLU A 136 -10.50 -3.00 -14.58
C GLU A 136 -9.69 -1.96 -13.80
N LYS A 137 -10.00 -1.74 -12.51
CA LYS A 137 -9.40 -0.68 -11.69
C LYS A 137 -8.21 -1.14 -10.84
N ARG A 138 -8.16 -2.41 -10.42
CA ARG A 138 -7.14 -2.95 -9.51
C ARG A 138 -7.14 -4.48 -9.49
N TYR A 139 -6.15 -5.06 -8.83
CA TYR A 139 -6.19 -6.47 -8.44
C TYR A 139 -6.46 -6.61 -6.92
N PHE A 140 -6.80 -7.84 -6.54
CA PHE A 140 -7.00 -8.28 -5.17
C PHE A 140 -6.02 -9.41 -4.86
N SER A 141 -5.14 -9.19 -3.88
CA SER A 141 -4.17 -10.18 -3.39
C SER A 141 -4.28 -10.31 -1.89
N PHE A 142 -4.80 -11.45 -1.41
CA PHE A 142 -4.94 -11.68 0.03
C PHE A 142 -3.58 -11.73 0.72
N LYS A 143 -2.51 -12.12 -0.01
CA LYS A 143 -1.15 -12.10 0.51
C LYS A 143 -0.71 -10.69 0.92
N GLU A 144 -0.95 -9.68 0.08
CA GLU A 144 -0.62 -8.29 0.42
C GLU A 144 -1.55 -7.74 1.48
N THR A 145 -2.85 -8.03 1.38
CA THR A 145 -3.85 -7.65 2.38
C THR A 145 -3.44 -8.16 3.76
N LYS A 146 -2.97 -9.40 3.85
CA LYS A 146 -2.47 -9.99 5.10
C LYS A 146 -1.23 -9.29 5.63
N GLN A 147 -0.24 -8.99 4.78
CA GLN A 147 0.96 -8.24 5.20
C GLN A 147 0.57 -6.88 5.79
N LYS A 148 -0.37 -6.18 5.16
CA LYS A 148 -0.87 -4.89 5.67
C LYS A 148 -1.64 -5.02 6.99
N VAL A 149 -2.41 -6.11 7.17
CA VAL A 149 -3.08 -6.42 8.44
C VAL A 149 -2.07 -6.67 9.57
N GLU A 150 -0.92 -7.27 9.26
CA GLU A 150 0.16 -7.49 10.23
C GLU A 150 0.83 -6.19 10.69
N GLU A 151 0.88 -5.16 9.83
CA GLU A 151 1.41 -3.82 10.15
C GLU A 151 0.47 -2.99 11.05
N LEU A 152 -0.84 -3.27 11.03
CA LEU A 152 -1.81 -2.59 11.87
C LEU A 152 -1.68 -3.03 13.34
N LYS A 153 -1.87 -2.09 14.27
CA LYS A 153 -1.71 -2.36 15.71
C LYS A 153 -2.98 -2.93 16.34
N ASP A 154 -4.09 -2.23 16.18
CA ASP A 154 -5.31 -2.53 16.92
C ASP A 154 -6.25 -3.47 16.15
N TYR A 155 -6.93 -4.36 16.89
CA TYR A 155 -7.88 -5.32 16.30
C TYR A 155 -9.02 -4.63 15.53
N THR A 156 -9.48 -3.48 16.00
CA THR A 156 -10.52 -2.69 15.34
C THR A 156 -10.10 -2.23 13.95
N ASP A 157 -8.88 -1.69 13.83
CA ASP A 157 -8.36 -1.20 12.54
C ASP A 157 -8.16 -2.34 11.56
N LYS A 158 -7.68 -3.50 12.04
CA LYS A 158 -7.55 -4.71 11.22
C LYS A 158 -8.90 -5.17 10.67
N ILE A 159 -9.91 -5.27 11.52
CA ILE A 159 -11.26 -5.67 11.11
C ILE A 159 -11.84 -4.66 10.12
N MET A 160 -11.70 -3.36 10.37
CA MET A 160 -12.24 -2.31 9.51
C MET A 160 -11.58 -2.32 8.12
N PHE A 161 -10.25 -2.48 8.08
CA PHE A 161 -9.51 -2.61 6.82
C PHE A 161 -9.95 -3.85 6.02
N LEU A 162 -9.99 -5.02 6.65
CA LEU A 162 -10.43 -6.27 6.00
C LEU A 162 -11.89 -6.19 5.52
N THR A 163 -12.75 -5.57 6.32
CA THR A 163 -14.17 -5.37 5.96
C THR A 163 -14.29 -4.49 4.72
N LYS A 164 -13.51 -3.41 4.65
CA LYS A 164 -13.47 -2.54 3.46
C LYS A 164 -12.97 -3.30 2.23
N GLU A 165 -11.84 -3.99 2.34
CA GLU A 165 -11.29 -4.76 1.22
C GLU A 165 -12.25 -5.85 0.71
N LYS A 166 -12.96 -6.52 1.64
CA LYS A 166 -14.01 -7.48 1.30
C LYS A 166 -15.14 -6.83 0.49
N PHE A 167 -15.68 -5.69 0.97
CA PHE A 167 -16.75 -4.99 0.27
C PHE A 167 -16.31 -4.43 -1.08
N ASP A 168 -15.10 -3.87 -1.16
CA ASP A 168 -14.53 -3.35 -2.40
C ASP A 168 -14.42 -4.47 -3.45
N TYR A 169 -14.05 -5.69 -3.04
CA TYR A 169 -14.04 -6.87 -3.92
C TYR A 169 -15.44 -7.33 -4.32
N GLU A 170 -16.37 -7.45 -3.37
CA GLU A 170 -17.74 -7.93 -3.64
C GLU A 170 -18.54 -6.98 -4.55
N GLN A 171 -18.20 -5.69 -4.54
CA GLN A 171 -18.82 -4.67 -5.40
C GLN A 171 -18.09 -4.47 -6.73
N ALA A 172 -16.90 -5.04 -6.90
CA ALA A 172 -16.13 -4.89 -8.13
C ALA A 172 -16.70 -5.75 -9.27
N SER A 173 -16.62 -5.24 -10.48
CA SER A 173 -16.83 -6.03 -11.69
C SER A 173 -15.55 -6.83 -11.97
N ILE A 174 -15.54 -8.11 -11.61
CA ILE A 174 -14.34 -8.95 -11.68
C ILE A 174 -14.15 -9.49 -13.11
N ASP A 175 -12.99 -9.21 -13.70
CA ASP A 175 -12.60 -9.67 -15.04
C ASP A 175 -11.93 -11.05 -15.00
N PHE A 176 -11.24 -11.35 -13.89
CA PHE A 176 -10.49 -12.60 -13.72
C PHE A 176 -10.47 -13.05 -12.26
N ILE A 177 -10.62 -14.36 -12.04
CA ILE A 177 -10.44 -15.04 -10.75
C ILE A 177 -9.41 -16.15 -10.93
N ASN A 178 -8.44 -16.22 -10.03
CA ASN A 178 -7.43 -17.27 -10.03
C ASN A 178 -7.97 -18.54 -9.37
N PRO A 179 -8.19 -19.64 -10.13
CA PRO A 179 -8.80 -20.86 -9.60
C PRO A 179 -7.89 -21.65 -8.66
N LYS A 180 -6.58 -21.34 -8.63
CA LYS A 180 -5.61 -22.03 -7.75
C LYS A 180 -5.55 -21.43 -6.35
N LEU A 181 -6.18 -20.29 -6.15
CA LEU A 181 -6.21 -19.61 -4.86
C LEU A 181 -7.61 -19.65 -4.28
N PRO A 182 -7.75 -19.60 -2.94
CA PRO A 182 -9.05 -19.42 -2.33
C PRO A 182 -9.67 -18.08 -2.75
N ASP A 183 -11.00 -18.00 -2.69
CA ASP A 183 -11.72 -16.76 -2.94
C ASP A 183 -11.28 -15.64 -1.98
N TYR A 184 -11.19 -14.41 -2.51
CA TYR A 184 -10.65 -13.28 -1.78
C TYR A 184 -11.57 -12.82 -0.64
N SER A 185 -12.88 -12.70 -0.89
CA SER A 185 -13.87 -12.33 0.15
C SER A 185 -13.85 -13.32 1.30
N ASN A 186 -13.88 -14.62 0.98
CA ASN A 186 -13.86 -15.68 1.97
C ASN A 186 -12.60 -15.66 2.84
N GLN A 187 -11.44 -15.32 2.28
CA GLN A 187 -10.22 -15.17 3.08
C GLN A 187 -10.27 -13.95 3.99
N CYS A 188 -10.77 -12.81 3.50
CA CYS A 188 -10.97 -11.62 4.34
C CYS A 188 -11.91 -11.93 5.51
N GLN A 189 -13.01 -12.64 5.25
CA GLN A 189 -13.96 -13.02 6.29
C GLN A 189 -13.33 -13.95 7.34
N LYS A 190 -12.60 -14.98 6.90
CA LYS A 190 -11.90 -15.91 7.82
C LYS A 190 -10.92 -15.18 8.74
N GLU A 191 -10.17 -14.21 8.20
CA GLU A 191 -9.22 -13.42 8.99
C GLU A 191 -9.96 -12.49 9.96
N ILE A 192 -11.08 -11.89 9.56
CA ILE A 192 -11.95 -11.11 10.45
C ILE A 192 -12.43 -11.97 11.63
N ASP A 193 -12.94 -13.18 11.34
CA ASP A 193 -13.45 -14.10 12.36
C ASP A 193 -12.33 -14.51 13.33
N GLN A 194 -11.13 -14.77 12.81
CA GLN A 194 -9.95 -15.09 13.61
C GLN A 194 -9.56 -13.92 14.53
N ILE A 195 -9.51 -12.69 14.00
CA ILE A 195 -9.18 -11.50 14.80
C ILE A 195 -10.23 -11.25 15.87
N GLN A 196 -11.51 -11.39 15.55
CA GLN A 196 -12.59 -11.24 16.53
C GLN A 196 -12.50 -12.29 17.64
N HIS A 197 -12.18 -13.54 17.29
CA HIS A 197 -11.97 -14.61 18.27
C HIS A 197 -10.77 -14.29 19.19
N LEU A 198 -9.64 -13.87 18.63
CA LEU A 198 -8.47 -13.47 19.41
C LEU A 198 -8.75 -12.28 20.34
N ASN A 199 -9.54 -11.29 19.88
CA ASN A 199 -9.94 -10.16 20.69
C ASN A 199 -10.82 -10.61 21.87
N ARG A 200 -11.79 -11.50 21.65
CA ARG A 200 -12.61 -12.08 22.73
C ARG A 200 -11.76 -12.80 23.76
N LEU A 201 -10.86 -13.68 23.31
CA LEU A 201 -9.94 -14.39 24.22
C LEU A 201 -9.05 -13.42 25.01
N THR A 202 -8.51 -12.38 24.37
CA THR A 202 -7.67 -11.38 25.05
C THR A 202 -8.45 -10.66 26.15
N ASN A 203 -9.71 -10.31 25.88
CA ASN A 203 -10.60 -9.69 26.87
C ASN A 203 -10.96 -10.68 27.99
N GLU A 204 -11.25 -11.94 27.67
CA GLU A 204 -11.52 -12.99 28.66
C GLU A 204 -10.31 -13.23 29.57
N PHE A 205 -9.09 -13.34 29.03
CA PHE A 205 -7.86 -13.46 29.82
C PHE A 205 -7.61 -12.21 30.67
N SER A 206 -7.91 -11.01 30.16
CA SER A 206 -7.78 -9.77 30.93
C SER A 206 -8.77 -9.77 32.10
N VAL A 207 -10.01 -10.20 31.87
CA VAL A 207 -11.04 -10.36 32.91
C VAL A 207 -10.66 -11.46 33.90
N GLU A 208 -10.10 -12.59 33.45
CA GLU A 208 -9.60 -13.67 34.31
C GLU A 208 -8.40 -13.24 35.16
N GLN A 209 -7.46 -12.46 34.61
CA GLN A 209 -6.36 -11.87 35.38
C GLN A 209 -6.87 -10.86 36.40
N MET A 210 -7.84 -10.02 36.03
CA MET A 210 -8.53 -9.13 36.98
C MET A 210 -9.28 -9.93 38.06
N ASN A 211 -9.91 -11.05 37.69
CA ASN A 211 -10.62 -11.93 38.61
C ASN A 211 -9.68 -12.75 39.52
N LYS A 212 -8.48 -13.13 39.05
CA LYS A 212 -7.42 -13.71 39.91
C LYS A 212 -6.94 -12.72 40.97
N ASN A 213 -7.05 -11.43 40.70
CA ASN A 213 -6.81 -10.35 41.67
C ASN A 213 -8.05 -10.02 42.56
N LYS A 214 -9.21 -10.69 42.37
CA LYS A 214 -10.45 -10.48 43.16
C LYS A 214 -10.55 -11.28 44.48
N ASN A 215 -9.45 -11.79 45.03
CA ASN A 215 -9.45 -12.16 46.44
C ASN A 215 -9.53 -10.94 47.38
N GLY A 216 -9.45 -9.71 46.83
CA GLY A 216 -9.75 -8.47 47.56
C GLY A 216 -11.26 -8.19 47.63
N MET A 217 -11.72 -7.71 48.78
CA MET A 217 -13.12 -7.24 48.93
C MET A 217 -13.45 -6.18 47.87
N PRO A 218 -14.65 -6.19 47.28
CA PRO A 218 -15.07 -5.13 46.38
C PRO A 218 -15.11 -3.80 47.15
N PHE A 219 -14.32 -2.80 46.71
CA PHE A 219 -14.34 -1.45 47.27
C PHE A 219 -14.48 -0.40 46.16
N ASN A 220 -15.21 0.67 46.48
CA ASN A 220 -15.24 1.87 45.64
C ASN A 220 -13.99 2.71 45.94
N LYS A 221 -13.48 3.43 44.94
CA LYS A 221 -12.38 4.38 45.15
C LYS A 221 -12.79 5.46 46.15
N LEU A 222 -11.86 5.81 47.04
CA LEU A 222 -12.05 6.84 48.04
C LEU A 222 -11.70 8.21 47.44
N LYS A 223 -12.62 9.15 47.55
CA LYS A 223 -12.39 10.53 47.16
C LYS A 223 -11.46 11.21 48.16
N ILE A 224 -10.33 11.75 47.71
CA ILE A 224 -9.44 12.55 48.57
C ILE A 224 -9.80 14.04 48.49
N ASN A 225 -9.68 14.73 49.61
CA ASN A 225 -9.88 16.18 49.68
C ASN A 225 -8.56 16.98 49.75
N CYS A 226 -7.42 16.30 49.88
CA CYS A 226 -6.09 16.91 49.81
C CYS A 226 -5.59 17.00 48.37
N ASN A 227 -4.46 17.69 48.16
CA ASN A 227 -3.83 17.69 46.84
C ASN A 227 -3.21 16.32 46.56
N ILE A 228 -3.25 15.89 45.28
CA ILE A 228 -2.73 14.57 44.85
C ILE A 228 -1.28 14.38 45.29
N ASN A 229 -0.43 15.40 45.15
CA ASN A 229 0.96 15.31 45.58
C ASN A 229 1.15 15.15 47.09
N GLN A 230 0.20 15.59 47.92
CA GLN A 230 0.24 15.37 49.38
C GLN A 230 -0.08 13.91 49.71
N LEU A 231 -1.08 13.32 49.06
CA LEU A 231 -1.37 11.88 49.21
C LEU A 231 -0.19 11.04 48.74
N VAL A 232 0.35 11.32 47.56
CA VAL A 232 1.46 10.53 46.99
C VAL A 232 2.72 10.65 47.85
N ASP A 233 3.00 11.83 48.40
CA ASP A 233 4.13 12.03 49.31
C ASP A 233 3.98 11.25 50.62
N ILE A 234 2.77 10.93 51.08
CA ILE A 234 2.58 10.04 52.24
C ILE A 234 3.14 8.64 51.95
N PHE A 235 2.77 8.06 50.80
CA PHE A 235 3.31 6.77 50.37
C PHE A 235 4.82 6.84 50.13
N TYR A 236 5.32 7.96 49.60
CA TYR A 236 6.76 8.17 49.45
C TYR A 236 7.49 8.15 50.78
N GLN A 237 6.99 8.89 51.78
CA GLN A 237 7.56 8.93 53.13
C GLN A 237 7.60 7.52 53.75
N LEU A 238 6.48 6.79 53.73
CA LEU A 238 6.39 5.42 54.26
C LEU A 238 7.30 4.40 53.55
N HIS A 239 7.63 4.66 52.27
CA HIS A 239 8.44 3.76 51.45
C HIS A 239 9.95 4.08 51.43
N ARG A 240 10.34 5.34 51.68
CA ARG A 240 11.73 5.80 51.48
C ARG A 240 12.31 6.58 52.64
N GLU A 241 11.49 7.21 53.47
CA GLU A 241 11.97 8.13 54.52
C GLU A 241 11.72 7.58 55.92
N LEU A 242 10.66 6.78 56.11
CA LEU A 242 10.27 6.21 57.39
C LEU A 242 10.56 4.71 57.44
N PHE A 243 11.14 4.28 58.55
CA PHE A 243 11.65 2.92 58.73
C PHE A 243 11.23 2.33 60.08
N THR A 244 10.92 1.04 60.10
CA THR A 244 10.74 0.23 61.30
C THR A 244 11.71 -0.95 61.22
N ASP A 245 12.49 -1.16 62.28
CA ASP A 245 13.53 -2.20 62.34
C ASP A 245 14.49 -2.20 61.13
N GLY A 246 14.83 -1.01 60.63
CA GLY A 246 15.75 -0.81 59.51
C GLY A 246 15.17 -1.10 58.13
N LYS A 247 13.86 -1.37 58.01
CA LYS A 247 13.15 -1.55 56.73
C LYS A 247 12.11 -0.45 56.53
N PRO A 248 11.80 -0.05 55.27
CA PRO A 248 10.71 0.88 55.02
C PRO A 248 9.40 0.41 55.67
N ILE A 249 8.59 1.34 56.19
CA ILE A 249 7.29 0.99 56.79
C ILE A 249 6.41 0.25 55.78
N ILE A 250 6.44 0.67 54.51
CA ILE A 250 5.82 -0.05 53.40
C ILE A 250 6.86 -0.33 52.33
N ASP A 251 7.09 -1.60 52.03
CA ASP A 251 8.03 -2.04 51.00
C ASP A 251 7.31 -2.52 49.74
N GLY A 252 7.95 -2.35 48.58
CA GLY A 252 7.37 -2.63 47.27
C GLY A 252 8.08 -1.89 46.14
N ASN A 253 7.74 -2.21 44.89
CA ASN A 253 8.27 -1.46 43.75
C ASN A 253 7.39 -0.24 43.43
N ILE A 254 7.93 0.77 42.74
CA ILE A 254 7.21 2.01 42.43
C ILE A 254 5.89 1.75 41.68
N ASN A 255 5.84 0.78 40.77
CA ASN A 255 4.62 0.47 40.02
C ASN A 255 3.55 -0.14 40.92
N ASP A 256 3.91 -0.88 41.98
CA ASP A 256 2.95 -1.40 42.96
C ASP A 256 2.28 -0.25 43.71
N PHE A 257 3.06 0.75 44.16
CA PHE A 257 2.52 1.96 44.80
C PHE A 257 1.61 2.75 43.85
N VAL A 258 2.01 2.90 42.58
CA VAL A 258 1.18 3.55 41.56
C VAL A 258 -0.14 2.80 41.41
N ALA A 259 -0.11 1.47 41.32
CA ALA A 259 -1.31 0.66 41.19
C ALA A 259 -2.22 0.79 42.42
N VAL A 260 -1.69 0.76 43.64
CA VAL A 260 -2.46 0.98 44.87
C VAL A 260 -3.12 2.36 44.86
N ILE A 261 -2.36 3.42 44.63
CA ILE A 261 -2.88 4.79 44.70
C ILE A 261 -3.97 5.03 43.66
N VAL A 262 -3.72 4.65 42.40
CA VAL A 262 -4.68 4.88 41.30
C VAL A 262 -5.93 4.02 41.45
N ASN A 263 -5.81 2.79 41.95
CA ASN A 263 -6.97 1.91 42.13
C ASN A 263 -7.75 2.18 43.41
N SER A 264 -7.17 2.88 44.39
CA SER A 264 -7.82 3.17 45.66
C SER A 264 -8.41 4.58 45.77
N PHE A 265 -7.96 5.55 44.98
CA PHE A 265 -8.34 6.96 45.19
C PHE A 265 -8.79 7.69 43.93
N THR A 266 -9.66 8.69 44.12
CA THR A 266 -10.01 9.73 43.13
C THR A 266 -9.66 11.12 43.68
N ASP A 267 -9.52 12.12 42.81
CA ASP A 267 -9.20 13.49 43.22
C ASP A 267 -10.38 14.21 43.93
N LYS A 268 -10.16 15.46 44.33
CA LYS A 268 -11.16 16.33 45.00
C LYS A 268 -12.43 16.57 44.18
N ASP A 269 -12.42 16.30 42.89
CA ASP A 269 -13.55 16.45 41.97
C ASP A 269 -14.14 15.07 41.59
N GLY A 270 -13.62 13.97 42.16
CA GLY A 270 -14.04 12.60 41.89
C GLY A 270 -13.45 12.02 40.60
N ARG A 271 -12.43 12.65 40.02
CA ARG A 271 -11.80 12.21 38.77
C ARG A 271 -10.71 11.19 39.03
N GLU A 272 -10.50 10.35 38.02
CA GLU A 272 -9.46 9.33 37.99
C GLU A 272 -8.06 9.94 38.06
N LEU A 273 -7.19 9.31 38.86
CA LEU A 273 -5.79 9.73 38.99
C LEU A 273 -4.98 9.21 37.80
N ASN A 274 -4.15 10.08 37.21
CA ASN A 274 -3.26 9.68 36.12
C ASN A 274 -2.05 8.88 36.67
N PRO A 275 -1.83 7.62 36.23
CA PRO A 275 -0.71 6.79 36.68
C PRO A 275 0.67 7.42 36.47
N GLU A 276 0.91 8.08 35.34
CA GLU A 276 2.20 8.70 35.02
C GLU A 276 2.48 9.90 35.92
N THR A 277 1.44 10.65 36.29
CA THR A 277 1.54 11.75 37.25
C THR A 277 1.94 11.23 38.64
N VAL A 278 1.27 10.17 39.12
CA VAL A 278 1.58 9.54 40.41
C VAL A 278 3.01 8.96 40.41
N LYS A 279 3.39 8.25 39.34
CA LYS A 279 4.73 7.69 39.16
C LYS A 279 5.82 8.77 39.19
N THR A 280 5.57 9.89 38.51
CA THR A 280 6.48 11.03 38.49
C THR A 280 6.67 11.60 39.91
N MET A 281 5.60 11.71 40.70
CA MET A 281 5.66 12.19 42.09
C MET A 281 6.39 11.22 43.04
N LEU A 282 6.32 9.91 42.79
CA LEU A 282 7.08 8.90 43.55
C LEU A 282 8.55 8.78 43.13
N THR A 283 8.95 9.36 41.99
CA THR A 283 10.31 9.24 41.47
C THR A 283 11.30 10.06 42.32
N PRO A 284 12.35 9.45 42.90
CA PRO A 284 13.26 10.14 43.83
C PRO A 284 13.91 11.41 43.24
N SER A 285 14.25 11.39 41.94
CA SER A 285 14.90 12.52 41.27
C SER A 285 13.97 13.72 41.00
N LYS A 286 12.65 13.56 41.18
CA LYS A 286 11.62 14.59 40.92
C LYS A 286 11.17 15.29 42.21
N THR A 287 12.13 15.83 42.94
CA THR A 287 11.89 16.55 44.21
C THR A 287 10.99 17.78 44.03
N ASP A 288 10.99 18.40 42.84
CA ASP A 288 10.13 19.53 42.48
C ASP A 288 8.63 19.20 42.48
N LYS A 289 8.27 17.92 42.34
CA LYS A 289 6.87 17.46 42.32
C LYS A 289 6.31 17.18 43.72
N ARG A 290 7.16 17.18 44.75
CA ARG A 290 6.75 16.96 46.14
C ARG A 290 6.07 18.22 46.72
N PRO A 291 5.24 18.07 47.76
CA PRO A 291 4.69 19.21 48.48
C PRO A 291 5.82 20.10 49.03
N LYS A 292 5.61 21.42 49.01
CA LYS A 292 6.50 22.35 49.73
C LYS A 292 6.47 22.01 51.23
N PRO A 293 7.55 22.27 51.99
CA PRO A 293 7.63 21.87 53.41
C PRO A 293 6.42 22.27 54.27
N HIS A 294 5.89 23.48 54.11
CA HIS A 294 4.71 23.98 54.85
C HIS A 294 3.36 23.38 54.40
N LYS A 295 3.33 22.61 53.31
CA LYS A 295 2.15 21.87 52.82
C LYS A 295 2.33 20.36 52.95
N ARG A 296 3.51 19.90 53.37
CA ARG A 296 3.81 18.48 53.54
C ARG A 296 3.02 17.95 54.74
N ILE A 297 2.42 16.78 54.59
CA ILE A 297 1.79 16.08 55.72
C ILE A 297 2.90 15.37 56.47
N ASP A 298 3.07 15.74 57.74
CA ASP A 298 4.13 15.23 58.61
C ASP A 298 3.62 13.99 59.33
N ILE A 299 4.01 12.81 58.83
CA ILE A 299 3.52 11.52 59.35
C ILE A 299 4.14 11.21 60.71
N ASP A 300 5.38 11.64 60.97
CA ASP A 300 6.05 11.41 62.26
C ASP A 300 5.31 12.08 63.42
N LYS A 301 4.52 13.13 63.16
CA LYS A 301 3.63 13.73 64.17
C LYS A 301 2.35 12.95 64.43
N MET A 302 2.05 11.93 63.63
CA MET A 302 0.84 11.13 63.69
C MET A 302 1.08 9.69 64.20
N LEU A 303 2.35 9.26 64.28
CA LEU A 303 2.80 7.97 64.80
C LEU A 303 3.24 8.10 66.26
#